data_AF-A0AAV5TKJ7-F1
#
_entry.id   AF-A0AAV5TKJ7-F1
#
_cell.length_a   1.000
_cell.length_b   1.000
_cell.length_c   1.000
_cell.angle_alpha   90.00
_cell.angle_beta   90.00
_cell.angle_gamma   90.00
#
_symmetry.space_group_name_H-M   'P 1'
#
loop_
_entity.id
_entity.type
_entity.pdbx_description
1 polymer ?
#
loop_
_entity_poly.entity_id
_entity_poly.type
_entity_poly.pdbx_seq_one_letter_code
_entity_poly.pdbx_strand_id
1 'polypeptide(L)'
;PLFIIIWTYRSMVLRGLYANNKTMSIQTRGLHKQFVSVLTLQALLPIFPLLGVFASLFGVFGLFSYPMLEMAPVLISEFPALFSPLIVIYHIRYLSE
;
A
#
# COMPACT_ATOMS: atom_id res chain seq x y z
N PRO A 1 -9.71 10.64 -4.14
CA PRO A 1 -9.78 10.08 -5.50
C PRO A 1 -8.93 8.81 -5.71
N LEU A 2 -7.62 8.82 -5.42
CA LEU A 2 -6.72 7.67 -5.63
C LEU A 2 -7.13 6.41 -4.85
N PHE A 3 -7.50 6.53 -3.58
CA PHE A 3 -7.96 5.39 -2.77
C PHE A 3 -9.22 4.72 -3.31
N ILE A 4 -10.15 5.51 -3.88
CA ILE A 4 -11.38 5.00 -4.50
C ILE A 4 -11.05 4.23 -5.77
N ILE A 5 -10.10 4.72 -6.58
CA ILE A 5 -9.61 4.07 -7.80
C ILE A 5 -8.91 2.75 -7.48
N ILE A 6 -8.08 2.73 -6.44
CA ILE A 6 -7.42 1.52 -5.97
C ILE A 6 -8.45 0.48 -5.50
N TRP A 7 -9.48 0.94 -4.77
CA TRP A 7 -10.56 0.07 -4.29
C TRP A 7 -11.42 -0.50 -5.43
N THR A 8 -11.76 0.29 -6.44
CA THR A 8 -12.52 -0.18 -7.61
C THR A 8 -11.70 -1.16 -8.45
N TYR A 9 -10.41 -0.89 -8.70
CA TYR A 9 -9.53 -1.82 -9.39
C TYR A 9 -9.38 -3.15 -8.65
N ARG A 10 -9.21 -3.11 -7.32
CA ARG A 10 -9.20 -4.31 -6.46
C ARG A 10 -10.47 -5.14 -6.61
N SER A 11 -11.62 -4.46 -6.61
CA SER A 11 -12.93 -5.10 -6.77
C SER A 11 -13.12 -5.69 -8.17
N MET A 12 -12.56 -5.06 -9.21
CA MET A 12 -12.63 -5.51 -10.60
C MET A 12 -11.76 -6.75 -10.84
N VAL A 13 -10.53 -6.75 -10.31
CA VAL A 13 -9.61 -7.90 -10.39
C VAL A 13 -10.18 -9.11 -9.65
N LEU A 14 -10.73 -8.91 -8.44
CA LEU A 14 -11.39 -10.00 -7.69
C LEU A 14 -12.63 -10.53 -8.43
N ARG A 15 -13.46 -9.66 -9.02
CA ARG A 15 -14.62 -10.08 -9.82
C ARG A 15 -14.20 -10.87 -11.06
N GLY A 16 -13.15 -10.46 -11.75
CA GLY A 16 -12.57 -11.21 -12.88
C GLY A 16 -12.05 -12.59 -12.46
N LEU A 17 -11.52 -12.70 -11.24
CA LEU A 17 -11.07 -13.96 -10.64
C LEU A 17 -12.24 -14.92 -10.37
N TYR A 18 -13.33 -14.39 -9.81
CA TYR A 18 -14.53 -15.19 -9.54
C TYR A 18 -15.28 -15.58 -10.82
N ALA A 19 -15.27 -14.73 -11.85
CA ALA A 19 -15.90 -15.00 -13.14
C ALA A 19 -15.16 -16.10 -13.94
N ASN A 20 -13.82 -16.15 -13.87
CA ASN A 20 -13.00 -17.15 -14.56
C ASN A 20 -12.71 -18.41 -13.72
N ASN A 21 -13.48 -18.63 -12.65
CA ASN A 21 -13.29 -19.75 -11.72
C ASN A 21 -13.46 -21.14 -12.37
N LYS A 22 -14.02 -21.22 -13.58
CA LYS A 22 -14.13 -22.48 -14.36
C LYS A 22 -12.97 -22.72 -15.33
N THR A 23 -12.17 -21.69 -15.64
CA THR A 23 -11.12 -21.73 -16.67
C THR A 23 -9.70 -21.59 -16.10
N MET A 24 -9.56 -21.20 -14.84
CA MET A 24 -8.26 -20.91 -14.22
C MET A 24 -7.77 -22.07 -13.34
N SER A 25 -6.51 -22.46 -13.48
CA SER A 25 -5.91 -23.50 -12.63
C SER A 25 -5.86 -23.05 -11.17
N ILE A 26 -5.93 -24.02 -10.25
CA ILE A 26 -5.90 -23.79 -8.79
C ILE A 26 -4.66 -22.98 -8.39
N GLN A 27 -3.53 -23.22 -9.07
CA GLN A 27 -2.24 -22.58 -8.82
C GLN A 27 -2.24 -21.10 -9.23
N THR A 28 -2.77 -20.76 -10.42
CA THR A 28 -2.84 -19.38 -10.89
C THR A 28 -3.83 -18.54 -10.06
N ARG A 29 -4.92 -19.17 -9.57
CA ARG A 29 -5.88 -18.52 -8.65
C ARG A 29 -5.24 -18.13 -7.30
N GLY A 30 -4.41 -19.01 -6.74
CA GLY A 30 -3.69 -18.72 -5.49
C GLY A 30 -2.76 -17.52 -5.63
N LEU A 31 -1.97 -17.51 -6.71
CA LEU A 31 -1.05 -16.44 -7.06
C LEU A 31 -1.75 -15.08 -7.22
N HIS A 32 -2.88 -15.05 -7.94
CA HIS A 32 -3.64 -13.80 -8.12
C HIS A 32 -4.30 -13.31 -6.82
N LYS A 33 -4.83 -14.22 -5.99
CA LYS A 33 -5.37 -13.86 -4.68
C LYS A 33 -4.29 -13.21 -3.80
N GLN A 34 -3.06 -13.72 -3.84
CA GLN A 34 -1.93 -13.13 -3.14
C GLN A 34 -1.53 -11.76 -3.68
N PHE A 35 -1.44 -11.60 -5.00
CA PHE A 35 -1.16 -10.29 -5.61
C PHE A 35 -2.18 -9.23 -5.17
N VAL A 36 -3.47 -9.57 -5.18
CA VAL A 36 -4.52 -8.66 -4.70
C VAL A 36 -4.33 -8.33 -3.21
N SER A 37 -3.94 -9.30 -2.39
CA SER A 37 -3.67 -9.06 -0.97
C SER A 37 -2.49 -8.12 -0.76
N VAL A 38 -1.39 -8.31 -1.49
CA VAL A 38 -0.20 -7.45 -1.46
C VAL A 38 -0.55 -6.03 -1.88
N LEU A 39 -1.24 -5.86 -3.01
CA LEU A 39 -1.70 -4.53 -3.45
C LEU A 39 -2.63 -3.86 -2.43
N THR A 40 -3.44 -4.64 -1.70
CA THR A 40 -4.33 -4.10 -0.66
C THR A 40 -3.53 -3.53 0.52
N LEU A 41 -2.45 -4.19 0.93
CA LEU A 41 -1.54 -3.69 1.96
C LEU A 41 -0.72 -2.50 1.47
N GLN A 42 -0.22 -2.57 0.23
CA GLN A 42 0.52 -1.46 -0.39
C GLN A 42 -0.35 -0.20 -0.56
N ALA A 43 -1.66 -0.37 -0.75
CA ALA A 43 -2.62 0.74 -0.80
C ALA A 43 -2.74 1.53 0.52
N LEU A 44 -2.26 0.99 1.65
CA LEU A 44 -2.22 1.69 2.94
C LEU A 44 -0.93 2.50 3.14
N LEU A 45 0.14 2.16 2.42
CA LEU A 45 1.44 2.86 2.51
C LEU A 45 1.38 4.38 2.24
N PRO A 46 0.51 4.90 1.36
CA PRO A 46 0.38 6.35 1.18
C PRO A 46 -0.03 7.12 2.43
N ILE A 47 -0.45 6.46 3.52
CA ILE A 47 -0.74 7.13 4.80
C ILE A 47 0.51 7.80 5.39
N PHE A 48 1.70 7.23 5.19
CA PHE A 48 2.95 7.78 5.69
C PHE A 48 3.28 9.14 5.07
N PRO A 49 3.39 9.30 3.74
CA PRO A 49 3.65 10.62 3.15
C PRO A 49 2.53 11.62 3.43
N LEU A 50 1.26 11.19 3.57
CA LEU A 50 0.17 12.08 3.99
C LEU A 50 0.43 12.67 5.38
N LEU A 51 0.87 11.87 6.35
CA LEU A 51 1.27 12.37 7.67
C LEU A 51 2.44 13.37 7.57
N GLY A 52 3.41 13.10 6.69
CA GLY A 52 4.48 14.04 6.39
C GLY A 52 3.96 15.40 5.87
N VAL A 53 3.01 15.39 4.93
CA VAL A 53 2.38 16.63 4.42
C VAL A 53 1.68 17.40 5.54
N PHE A 54 0.93 16.72 6.41
CA PHE A 54 0.27 17.38 7.55
C PHE A 54 1.30 17.99 8.51
N ALA A 55 2.37 17.28 8.84
CA ALA A 55 3.45 17.80 9.67
C ALA A 55 4.12 19.03 9.05
N SER A 56 4.37 19.03 7.74
CA SER A 56 4.91 20.18 7.03
C SER A 56 3.95 21.38 7.02
N LEU A 57 2.63 21.14 6.89
CA LEU A 57 1.63 22.20 6.95
C LEU A 57 1.67 22.93 8.31
N PHE A 58 1.79 22.21 9.42
CA PHE A 58 1.93 22.83 10.74
C PHE A 58 3.18 23.73 10.85
N GLY A 59 4.28 23.35 10.19
CA GLY A 59 5.48 24.18 10.09
C GLY A 59 5.24 25.46 9.29
N VAL A 60 4.56 25.36 8.14
CA VAL A 60 4.23 26.51 7.28
C VAL A 60 3.28 27.50 7.97
N PHE A 61 2.35 27.01 8.79
CA PHE A 61 1.46 27.87 9.59
C PHE A 61 2.14 28.49 10.82
N GLY A 62 3.43 28.20 11.06
CA GLY A 62 4.20 28.78 12.16
C GLY A 62 3.77 28.29 13.55
N LEU A 63 3.04 27.18 13.63
CA LEU A 63 2.54 26.64 14.91
C LEU A 63 3.66 25.97 15.72
N PHE A 64 4.63 25.36 15.02
CA PHE A 64 5.77 24.67 15.64
C PHE A 64 7.01 24.84 14.76
N SER A 65 8.06 25.51 15.26
CA SER A 65 9.35 25.67 14.58
C SER A 65 10.43 24.96 15.39
N TYR A 66 10.57 23.66 15.15
CA TYR A 66 11.65 22.85 15.71
C TYR A 66 12.40 22.13 14.57
N PRO A 67 13.74 22.07 14.58
CA PRO A 67 14.53 21.42 13.54
C PRO A 67 14.14 19.95 13.31
N MET A 68 13.70 19.26 14.37
CA MET A 68 13.23 17.87 14.30
C MET A 68 11.92 17.73 13.52
N LEU A 69 11.06 18.75 13.57
CA LEU A 69 9.77 18.77 12.88
C LEU A 69 9.94 18.94 11.36
N GLU A 70 11.03 19.57 10.92
CA GLU A 70 11.36 19.73 9.50
C GLU A 70 11.93 18.44 8.89
N MET A 71 12.65 17.64 9.68
CA MET A 71 13.20 16.36 9.24
C MET A 71 12.18 15.21 9.26
N ALA A 72 11.21 15.25 10.18
CA ALA A 72 10.23 14.19 10.34
C ALA A 72 9.40 13.87 9.07
N PRO A 73 8.91 14.84 8.27
CA PRO A 73 8.20 14.56 7.01
C PRO A 73 9.03 13.77 6.01
N VAL A 74 10.33 14.06 5.92
CA VAL A 74 11.25 13.38 5.00
C VAL A 74 11.42 11.93 5.43
N LEU A 75 11.77 11.70 6.70
CA LEU A 75 11.93 10.36 7.27
C LEU A 75 10.64 9.54 7.14
N ILE A 76 9.49 10.14 7.43
CA ILE A 76 8.21 9.44 7.37
C ILE A 76 7.86 9.06 5.92
N SER A 77 8.21 9.91 4.95
CA SER A 77 7.93 9.66 3.53
C SER A 77 8.77 8.51 2.93
N GLU A 78 9.80 8.04 3.62
CA GLU A 78 10.64 6.90 3.19
C GLU A 78 10.07 5.54 3.60
N PHE A 79 9.23 5.47 4.64
CA PHE A 79 8.62 4.22 5.11
C PHE A 79 7.87 3.42 4.03
N PRO A 80 7.15 4.01 3.06
CA PRO A 80 6.56 3.28 1.95
C PRO A 80 7.59 2.47 1.14
N ALA A 81 8.76 3.05 0.87
CA ALA A 81 9.83 2.38 0.13
C ALA A 81 10.43 1.23 0.94
N LEU A 82 10.45 1.33 2.28
CA LEU A 82 10.90 0.25 3.17
C LEU A 82 9.86 -0.87 3.28
N PHE A 83 8.59 -0.55 3.50
CA PHE A 83 7.54 -1.54 3.75
C PHE A 83 7.05 -2.23 2.48
N SER A 84 7.10 -1.58 1.32
CA SER A 84 6.69 -2.17 0.04
C SER A 84 7.37 -3.52 -0.27
N PRO A 85 8.72 -3.64 -0.24
CA PRO A 85 9.39 -4.93 -0.44
C PRO A 85 9.17 -5.93 0.72
N LEU A 86 9.03 -5.45 1.96
CA LEU A 86 8.76 -6.33 3.11
C LEU A 86 7.38 -7.02 3.00
N ILE A 87 6.36 -6.28 2.56
CA ILE A 87 5.01 -6.82 2.32
C ILE A 87 5.07 -7.92 1.25
N VAL A 88 5.83 -7.71 0.18
CA VAL A 88 5.99 -8.68 -0.91
C VAL A 88 6.70 -9.94 -0.41
N ILE A 89 7.82 -9.81 0.31
CA ILE A 89 8.60 -10.95 0.82
C ILE A 89 7.79 -11.78 1.81
N TYR A 90 7.05 -11.14 2.71
CA TYR A 90 6.19 -11.83 3.68
C TYR A 90 5.10 -12.66 2.99
N HIS A 91 4.45 -12.10 1.96
CA HIS A 91 3.38 -12.80 1.23
C HIS A 91 3.88 -13.92 0.31
N ILE A 92 5.08 -13.80 -0.27
CA ILE A 92 5.68 -14.87 -1.08
C ILE A 92 6.02 -16.09 -0.21
N ARG A 93 6.51 -15.88 1.02
CA ARG A 93 6.86 -16.98 1.94
C ARG A 93 5.65 -17.84 2.30
N TYR A 94 4.47 -17.24 2.45
CA TYR A 94 3.22 -17.95 2.71
C TYR A 94 2.74 -18.84 1.54
N LEU A 95 3.28 -18.69 0.32
CA LEU A 95 2.96 -19.59 -0.82
C LEU A 95 3.83 -20.87 -0.83
N SER A 96 4.96 -20.86 -0.12
CA SER A 96 5.94 -21.96 -0.12
C SER A 96 5.66 -23.04 0.92
N GLU A 97 4.68 -22.83 1.80
CA GLU A 97 4.18 -23.79 2.81
C GLU A 97 2.80 -24.31 2.39
#